data_AF-A0A1S4D880-F1
#
_entry.id   AF-A0A1S4D880-F1
#
_cell.length_a   1.000
_cell.length_b   1.000
_cell.length_c   1.000
_cell.angle_alpha   90.00
_cell.angle_beta   90.00
_cell.angle_gamma   90.00
#
_symmetry.space_group_name_H-M   'P 1'
#
loop_
_entity.id
_entity.type
_entity.pdbx_description
1 polymer ?
#
loop_
_entity_poly.entity_id
_entity_poly.type
_entity_poly.pdbx_seq_one_letter_code
_entity_poly.pdbx_strand_id
1 'polypeptide(L)'
;MEEALGLLTDNCKLVISWLENSNCNSSVAESWYVMNVNKCLNILRQLQATEERSRAKGGALMVALDKLESELASSLTDIAPLSLPLPNVIQNVQAIIDRLAVNHRFDKCTSIYIEVRSSNVRKTLEELDLDYLEEISLTEFDSVLSVESHIDQWREHLEFAVKDLLDIEHRLCNEIFQKSASKDSSCTDCFAKIAVQSGIHSFIKFGNTITRGKKEAVKLLKLLDMFAALKRLRSDFNRLFSGRTCGEIQSQTRDLIKKVVNGACEIFWQLSLQVELQRTTSPPANGSVPRLVNFVTEYCNQLLEDEYWSTLVQVVEIHQGWNHESSDKELLLNEMRKIIMVIELNLESWAKTYTDDTLSYLFLMNNHWYLCKYTKGTKLGELMGHEWIRGHEENMEYYETLYLSESWGKLPDLLSEEGLVLFPGGRAIDRQVVKKRFKEFTEAFDDIYKRHSNWELCDKGLRWRVRQLVLQVVVPSYSSYLAKYMPSIEFEVASTGNQHIKYTAETLGNMISGLFEPKVGKYGSTTKCTEWSGKLNNSIVANHLSSTPAAA
;
A
#
# COMPACT_ATOMS: atom_id res chain seq x y z
N MET A 1 -58.85 29.26 14.94
CA MET A 1 -59.48 28.93 13.63
C MET A 1 -60.22 27.61 13.70
N GLU A 2 -59.66 26.56 14.32
CA GLU A 2 -60.38 25.29 14.56
C GLU A 2 -61.61 25.43 15.48
N GLU A 3 -61.54 26.22 16.55
CA GLU A 3 -62.72 26.51 17.40
C GLU A 3 -63.82 27.25 16.64
N ALA A 4 -63.44 28.18 15.76
CA ALA A 4 -64.39 28.91 14.91
C ALA A 4 -65.04 28.00 13.86
N LEU A 5 -64.29 27.05 13.31
CA LEU A 5 -64.81 26.01 12.41
C LEU A 5 -65.71 25.03 13.15
N GLY A 6 -65.33 24.59 14.37
CA GLY A 6 -66.16 23.74 15.23
C GLY A 6 -67.52 24.38 15.55
N LEU A 7 -67.51 25.64 15.98
CA LEU A 7 -68.73 26.42 16.20
C LEU A 7 -69.56 26.55 14.92
N LEU A 8 -68.93 26.75 13.77
CA LEU A 8 -69.65 26.83 12.49
C LEU A 8 -70.32 25.48 12.14
N THR A 9 -69.61 24.36 12.31
CA THR A 9 -70.16 23.02 12.04
C THR A 9 -71.34 22.69 12.94
N ASP A 10 -71.20 22.96 14.23
CA ASP A 10 -72.22 22.61 15.21
C ASP A 10 -73.47 23.45 14.98
N ASN A 11 -73.29 24.72 14.63
CA ASN A 11 -74.39 25.57 14.17
C ASN A 11 -75.00 25.06 12.85
N CYS A 12 -74.20 24.61 11.87
CA CYS A 12 -74.71 24.01 10.64
C CYS A 12 -75.52 22.73 10.90
N LYS A 13 -75.06 21.85 11.79
CA LYS A 13 -75.79 20.63 12.19
C LYS A 13 -77.12 20.95 12.87
N LEU A 14 -77.11 21.92 13.78
CA LEU A 14 -78.32 22.41 14.45
C LEU A 14 -79.31 23.02 13.45
N VAL A 15 -78.84 23.81 12.49
CA VAL A 15 -79.67 24.42 11.44
C VAL A 15 -80.24 23.37 10.48
N ILE A 16 -79.45 22.37 10.08
CA ILE A 16 -79.94 21.25 9.25
C ILE A 16 -81.03 20.47 10.02
N SER A 17 -80.78 20.12 11.28
CA SER A 17 -81.76 19.41 12.12
C SER A 17 -83.04 20.24 12.35
N TRP A 18 -82.91 21.55 12.53
CA TRP A 18 -84.05 22.46 12.64
C TRP A 18 -84.84 22.58 11.32
N LEU A 19 -84.16 22.68 10.17
CA LEU A 19 -84.79 22.72 8.84
C LEU A 19 -85.47 21.40 8.47
N GLU A 20 -84.91 20.26 8.87
CA GLU A 20 -85.52 18.94 8.68
C GLU A 20 -86.75 18.75 9.56
N ASN A 21 -86.73 19.22 10.82
CA ASN A 21 -87.85 19.13 11.75
C ASN A 21 -88.97 20.14 11.46
N SER A 22 -88.66 21.33 10.94
CA SER A 22 -89.65 22.34 10.54
C SER A 22 -90.37 21.99 9.23
N ASN A 23 -89.90 20.98 8.49
CA ASN A 23 -90.55 20.47 7.29
C ASN A 23 -91.78 19.58 7.57
N CYS A 24 -92.15 19.40 8.84
CA CYS A 24 -93.39 18.76 9.27
C CYS A 24 -94.27 19.80 9.96
N ASN A 25 -95.37 20.18 9.27
CA ASN A 25 -96.55 20.92 9.77
C ASN A 25 -96.75 22.34 9.21
N SER A 26 -97.01 22.45 7.91
CA SER A 26 -98.03 23.38 7.43
C SER A 26 -98.55 22.91 6.07
N SER A 27 -99.82 22.49 6.02
CA SER A 27 -100.53 22.38 4.76
C SER A 27 -100.60 23.77 4.14
N VAL A 28 -100.25 23.85 2.84
CA VAL A 28 -100.21 25.07 2.01
C VAL A 28 -98.96 25.96 2.23
N ALA A 29 -97.80 25.49 1.75
CA ALA A 29 -96.66 26.35 1.44
C ALA A 29 -96.26 26.13 -0.03
N GLU A 30 -96.10 27.23 -0.76
CA GLU A 30 -95.91 27.28 -2.20
C GLU A 30 -94.71 26.44 -2.68
N SER A 31 -94.87 25.72 -3.80
CA SER A 31 -93.87 24.80 -4.38
C SER A 31 -92.47 25.42 -4.53
N TRP A 32 -92.36 26.74 -4.70
CA TRP A 32 -91.09 27.46 -4.80
C TRP A 32 -90.34 27.55 -3.45
N TYR A 33 -91.05 27.67 -2.32
CA TYR A 33 -90.46 27.77 -0.99
C TYR A 33 -89.79 26.45 -0.60
N VAL A 34 -90.49 25.32 -0.83
CA VAL A 34 -89.96 23.96 -0.60
C VAL A 34 -88.74 23.68 -1.50
N MET A 35 -88.76 24.13 -2.76
CA MET A 35 -87.60 24.00 -3.65
C MET A 35 -86.38 24.80 -3.17
N ASN A 36 -86.57 26.02 -2.68
CA ASN A 36 -85.47 26.84 -2.16
C ASN A 36 -84.92 26.29 -0.84
N VAL A 37 -85.77 25.83 0.08
CA VAL A 37 -85.34 25.17 1.32
C VAL A 37 -84.56 23.89 1.01
N ASN A 38 -85.00 23.08 0.04
CA ASN A 38 -84.27 21.89 -0.39
C ASN A 38 -82.93 22.21 -1.08
N LYS A 39 -82.84 23.31 -1.85
CA LYS A 39 -81.56 23.79 -2.40
C LYS A 39 -80.60 24.22 -1.28
N CYS A 40 -81.08 24.96 -0.29
CA CYS A 40 -80.29 25.37 0.86
C CYS A 40 -79.82 24.16 1.69
N LEU A 41 -80.70 23.18 1.94
CA LEU A 41 -80.34 21.92 2.60
C LEU A 41 -79.27 21.12 1.83
N ASN A 42 -79.37 21.05 0.50
CA ASN A 42 -78.35 20.38 -0.31
C ASN A 42 -77.00 21.10 -0.27
N ILE A 43 -76.98 22.44 -0.29
CA ILE A 43 -75.75 23.22 -0.14
C ILE A 43 -75.15 23.01 1.25
N LEU A 44 -75.98 23.03 2.31
CA LEU A 44 -75.54 22.80 3.69
C LEU A 44 -75.01 21.38 3.91
N ARG A 45 -75.64 20.36 3.32
CA ARG A 45 -75.15 18.96 3.35
C ARG A 45 -73.85 18.80 2.55
N GLN A 46 -73.69 19.49 1.41
CA GLN A 46 -72.44 19.50 0.67
C GLN A 46 -71.31 20.15 1.48
N LEU A 47 -71.60 21.28 2.15
CA LEU A 47 -70.65 21.96 3.02
C LEU A 47 -70.25 21.07 4.22
N GLN A 48 -71.21 20.41 4.85
CA GLN A 48 -70.95 19.45 5.93
C GLN A 48 -70.11 18.26 5.45
N ALA A 49 -70.43 17.68 4.28
CA ALA A 49 -69.66 16.57 3.71
C ALA A 49 -68.23 16.98 3.32
N THR A 50 -68.02 18.21 2.81
CA THR A 50 -66.67 18.74 2.56
C THR A 50 -65.88 18.95 3.84
N GLU A 51 -66.55 19.38 4.91
CA GLU A 51 -65.95 19.63 6.20
C GLU A 51 -65.61 18.32 6.94
N GLU A 52 -66.51 17.34 6.93
CA GLU A 52 -66.28 15.98 7.45
C GLU A 52 -65.14 15.29 6.68
N ARG A 53 -65.07 15.45 5.35
CA ARG A 53 -63.95 14.97 4.53
C ARG A 53 -62.64 15.69 4.85
N SER A 54 -62.69 16.98 5.21
CA SER A 54 -61.50 17.72 5.65
C SER A 54 -61.02 17.26 7.03
N ARG A 55 -61.94 16.96 7.96
CA ARG A 55 -61.63 16.39 9.28
C ARG A 55 -61.12 14.96 9.20
N ALA A 56 -61.61 14.14 8.27
CA ALA A 56 -61.11 12.78 8.02
C ALA A 56 -59.65 12.77 7.51
N LYS A 57 -59.16 13.86 6.92
CA LYS A 57 -57.75 14.09 6.57
C LYS A 57 -56.95 14.83 7.65
N GLY A 58 -57.51 15.02 8.85
CA GLY A 58 -56.87 15.73 9.96
C GLY A 58 -57.06 17.26 9.96
N GLY A 59 -57.84 17.82 9.04
CA GLY A 59 -58.11 19.26 8.95
C GLY A 59 -57.09 20.06 8.12
N ALA A 60 -57.37 21.34 7.89
CA ALA A 60 -56.50 22.25 7.13
C ALA A 60 -55.13 22.46 7.79
N LEU A 61 -55.06 22.36 9.13
CA LEU A 61 -53.81 22.43 9.88
C LEU A 61 -52.88 21.26 9.55
N MET A 62 -53.42 20.03 9.49
CA MET A 62 -52.64 18.84 9.15
C MET A 62 -52.07 18.99 7.72
N VAL A 63 -52.89 19.36 6.74
CA VAL A 63 -52.45 19.60 5.35
C VAL A 63 -51.38 20.69 5.27
N ALA A 64 -51.49 21.76 6.06
CA ALA A 64 -50.49 22.81 6.11
C ALA A 64 -49.16 22.32 6.72
N LEU A 65 -49.21 21.48 7.77
CA LEU A 65 -48.03 20.86 8.37
C LEU A 65 -47.35 19.88 7.41
N ASP A 66 -48.11 19.07 6.66
CA ASP A 66 -47.55 18.18 5.63
C ASP A 66 -46.88 18.96 4.49
N LYS A 67 -47.44 20.13 4.14
CA LYS A 67 -46.82 21.04 3.16
C LYS A 67 -45.54 21.65 3.70
N LEU A 68 -45.50 22.02 4.98
CA LEU A 68 -44.27 22.49 5.65
C LEU A 68 -43.19 21.40 5.72
N GLU A 69 -43.58 20.14 5.96
CA GLU A 69 -42.67 18.99 5.90
C GLU A 69 -42.08 18.79 4.49
N SER A 70 -42.89 18.99 3.45
CA SER A 70 -42.43 18.92 2.05
C SER A 70 -41.49 20.08 1.69
N GLU A 71 -41.80 21.30 2.13
CA GLU A 71 -40.93 22.48 1.96
C GLU A 71 -39.61 22.34 2.71
N LEU A 72 -39.63 21.72 3.90
CA LEU A 72 -38.42 21.37 4.65
C LEU A 72 -37.54 20.43 3.82
N ALA A 73 -38.11 19.35 3.26
CA ALA A 73 -37.35 18.41 2.42
C ALA A 73 -36.77 19.09 1.17
N SER A 74 -37.54 19.94 0.48
CA SER A 74 -37.06 20.69 -0.68
C SER A 74 -35.91 21.63 -0.31
N SER A 75 -36.09 22.43 0.75
CA SER A 75 -35.08 23.39 1.21
C SER A 75 -33.78 22.70 1.61
N LEU A 76 -33.85 21.51 2.21
CA LEU A 76 -32.68 20.71 2.60
C LEU A 76 -31.98 20.05 1.42
N THR A 77 -32.73 19.71 0.36
CA THR A 77 -32.20 19.13 -0.88
C THR A 77 -31.37 20.16 -1.65
N ASP A 78 -31.83 21.41 -1.65
CA ASP A 78 -31.16 22.53 -2.34
C ASP A 78 -29.84 22.96 -1.66
N ILE A 79 -29.57 22.52 -0.43
CA ILE A 79 -28.32 22.80 0.27
C ILE A 79 -27.22 21.86 -0.29
N ALA A 80 -26.30 22.44 -1.05
CA ALA A 80 -25.17 21.71 -1.59
C ALA A 80 -24.30 21.09 -0.45
N PRO A 81 -23.89 19.81 -0.58
CA PRO A 81 -23.24 19.05 0.49
C PRO A 81 -21.84 19.56 0.88
N LEU A 82 -21.14 20.26 -0.01
CA LEU A 82 -19.78 20.78 0.20
C LEU A 82 -19.72 22.26 0.60
N SER A 83 -20.87 22.89 0.87
CA SER A 83 -20.92 24.32 1.20
C SER A 83 -21.88 24.59 2.35
N LEU A 84 -21.49 25.49 3.25
CA LEU A 84 -22.41 26.01 4.24
C LEU A 84 -23.49 26.85 3.53
N PRO A 85 -24.78 26.60 3.82
CA PRO A 85 -25.87 27.34 3.21
C PRO A 85 -25.89 28.82 3.63
N LEU A 86 -26.50 29.68 2.82
CA LEU A 86 -26.66 31.08 3.18
C LEU A 86 -27.45 31.21 4.50
N PRO A 87 -27.14 32.22 5.36
CA PRO A 87 -27.81 32.41 6.64
C PRO A 87 -29.35 32.49 6.54
N ASN A 88 -29.87 33.03 5.44
CA ASN A 88 -31.31 33.13 5.20
C ASN A 88 -31.97 31.75 5.05
N VAL A 89 -31.29 30.79 4.41
CA VAL A 89 -31.80 29.42 4.24
C VAL A 89 -31.83 28.70 5.57
N ILE A 90 -30.76 28.85 6.38
CA ILE A 90 -30.69 28.29 7.73
C ILE A 90 -31.81 28.86 8.61
N GLN A 91 -32.04 30.18 8.57
CA GLN A 91 -33.12 30.82 9.34
C GLN A 91 -34.51 30.32 8.93
N ASN A 92 -34.74 30.11 7.64
CA ASN A 92 -36.00 29.55 7.15
C ASN A 92 -36.20 28.10 7.64
N VAL A 93 -35.17 27.25 7.54
CA VAL A 93 -35.22 25.86 8.02
C VAL A 93 -35.43 25.82 9.54
N GLN A 94 -34.73 26.65 10.30
CA GLN A 94 -34.94 26.81 11.75
C GLN A 94 -36.39 27.19 12.08
N ALA A 95 -36.95 28.18 11.37
CA ALA A 95 -38.32 28.62 11.60
C ALA A 95 -39.35 27.53 11.30
N ILE A 96 -39.12 26.71 10.26
CA ILE A 96 -39.97 25.56 9.92
C ILE A 96 -39.89 24.50 11.03
N ILE A 97 -38.68 24.17 11.50
CA ILE A 97 -38.46 23.19 12.57
C ILE A 97 -39.12 23.65 13.87
N ASP A 98 -38.96 24.92 14.25
CA ASP A 98 -39.59 25.49 15.45
C ASP A 98 -41.12 25.40 15.38
N ARG A 99 -41.70 25.67 14.21
CA ARG A 99 -43.16 25.55 14.00
C ARG A 99 -43.65 24.11 14.08
N LEU A 100 -42.90 23.16 13.53
CA LEU A 100 -43.25 21.74 13.58
C LEU A 100 -43.02 21.15 14.99
N ALA A 101 -42.06 21.66 15.75
CA ALA A 101 -41.79 21.28 17.14
C ALA A 101 -42.96 21.65 18.06
N VAL A 102 -43.52 22.85 17.92
CA VAL A 102 -44.69 23.31 18.68
C VAL A 102 -45.94 22.44 18.42
N ASN A 103 -46.01 21.76 17.27
CA ASN A 103 -47.11 20.88 16.88
C ASN A 103 -46.81 19.39 17.14
N HIS A 104 -45.86 19.05 18.02
CA HIS A 104 -45.48 17.68 18.38
C HIS A 104 -45.00 16.79 17.21
N ARG A 105 -44.44 17.38 16.15
CA ARG A 105 -43.91 16.64 14.97
C ARG A 105 -42.38 16.66 14.85
N PHE A 106 -41.69 16.96 15.93
CA PHE A 106 -40.23 17.10 15.93
C PHE A 106 -39.50 15.83 15.49
N ASP A 107 -39.99 14.65 15.87
CA ASP A 107 -39.39 13.36 15.49
C ASP A 107 -39.46 13.09 13.97
N LYS A 108 -40.57 13.50 13.35
CA LYS A 108 -40.76 13.39 11.90
C LYS A 108 -39.85 14.38 11.16
N CYS A 109 -39.69 15.60 11.68
CA CYS A 109 -38.73 16.57 11.13
C CYS A 109 -37.31 16.08 11.19
N THR A 110 -36.93 15.50 12.34
CA THR A 110 -35.62 14.89 12.55
C THR A 110 -35.38 13.76 11.54
N SER A 111 -36.39 12.92 11.31
CA SER A 111 -36.31 11.82 10.34
C SER A 111 -36.14 12.33 8.91
N ILE A 112 -36.93 13.32 8.49
CA ILE A 112 -36.82 13.97 7.17
C ILE A 112 -35.43 14.61 6.99
N TYR A 113 -34.94 15.29 8.03
CA TYR A 113 -33.62 15.92 8.01
C TYR A 113 -32.51 14.89 7.80
N ILE A 114 -32.52 13.80 8.58
CA ILE A 114 -31.54 12.72 8.47
C ILE A 114 -31.59 12.10 7.08
N GLU A 115 -32.77 11.77 6.56
CA GLU A 115 -32.95 11.12 5.26
C GLU A 115 -32.45 11.96 4.10
N VAL A 116 -32.79 13.26 4.06
CA VAL A 116 -32.36 14.16 2.98
C VAL A 116 -30.86 14.41 3.06
N ARG A 117 -30.33 14.73 4.24
CA ARG A 117 -28.90 15.04 4.39
C ARG A 117 -28.03 13.81 4.18
N SER A 118 -28.40 12.65 4.71
CA SER A 118 -27.64 11.42 4.46
C SER A 118 -27.66 11.00 3.00
N SER A 119 -28.78 11.22 2.29
CA SER A 119 -28.87 11.01 0.85
C SER A 119 -27.91 11.93 0.07
N ASN A 120 -27.83 13.21 0.42
CA ASN A 120 -26.91 14.17 -0.21
C ASN A 120 -25.44 13.81 0.04
N VAL A 121 -25.10 13.47 1.29
CA VAL A 121 -23.76 13.04 1.70
C VAL A 121 -23.36 11.78 0.94
N ARG A 122 -24.24 10.78 0.89
CA ARG A 122 -23.98 9.52 0.17
C ARG A 122 -23.77 9.74 -1.32
N LYS A 123 -24.59 10.55 -1.99
CA LYS A 123 -24.40 10.88 -3.41
C LYS A 123 -23.03 11.51 -3.69
N THR A 124 -22.59 12.40 -2.80
CA THR A 124 -21.27 13.05 -2.92
C THR A 124 -20.13 12.03 -2.77
N LEU A 125 -20.32 11.01 -1.92
CA LEU A 125 -19.35 9.94 -1.75
C LEU A 125 -19.39 8.91 -2.88
N GLU A 126 -20.56 8.61 -3.44
CA GLU A 126 -20.72 7.74 -4.62
C GLU A 126 -20.01 8.31 -5.87
N GLU A 127 -19.88 9.65 -5.98
CA GLU A 127 -19.09 10.30 -7.04
C GLU A 127 -17.58 10.01 -6.96
N LEU A 128 -17.06 9.55 -5.81
CA LEU A 128 -15.64 9.24 -5.59
C LEU A 128 -15.24 7.82 -5.99
N ASP A 129 -16.11 7.07 -6.67
CA ASP A 129 -15.86 5.70 -7.15
C ASP A 129 -15.34 4.78 -6.03
N LEU A 130 -16.22 4.52 -5.05
CA LEU A 130 -15.89 3.79 -3.83
C LEU A 130 -15.99 2.26 -3.97
N ASP A 131 -16.08 1.74 -5.19
CA ASP A 131 -16.29 0.31 -5.48
C ASP A 131 -15.22 -0.57 -4.81
N TYR A 132 -13.98 -0.06 -4.72
CA TYR A 132 -12.89 -0.76 -4.03
C TYR A 132 -13.11 -1.00 -2.52
N LEU A 133 -14.00 -0.26 -1.86
CA LEU A 133 -14.32 -0.49 -0.45
C LEU A 133 -15.19 -1.74 -0.25
N GLU A 134 -15.96 -2.14 -1.28
CA GLU A 134 -16.92 -3.23 -1.24
C GLU A 134 -16.41 -4.48 -1.96
N GLU A 135 -15.68 -4.32 -3.07
CA GLU A 135 -15.14 -5.42 -3.88
C GLU A 135 -14.12 -6.29 -3.14
N ILE A 136 -13.51 -5.76 -2.08
CA ILE A 136 -12.47 -6.46 -1.33
C ILE A 136 -13.10 -7.51 -0.40
N SER A 137 -13.45 -8.64 -1.00
CA SER A 137 -13.74 -9.88 -0.31
C SER A 137 -12.44 -10.59 0.10
N LEU A 138 -12.48 -11.31 1.23
CA LEU A 138 -11.33 -11.95 1.88
C LEU A 138 -10.61 -13.02 1.01
N THR A 139 -11.13 -13.36 -0.17
CA THR A 139 -10.67 -14.47 -1.01
C THR A 139 -9.66 -14.09 -2.09
N GLU A 140 -9.49 -12.80 -2.42
CA GLU A 140 -8.55 -12.32 -3.46
C GLU A 140 -7.22 -11.75 -2.90
N PHE A 141 -6.94 -11.97 -1.62
CA PHE A 141 -5.70 -11.52 -0.97
C PHE A 141 -4.54 -12.47 -1.24
N ASP A 142 -3.96 -12.42 -2.45
CA ASP A 142 -2.71 -13.13 -2.70
C ASP A 142 -1.45 -12.32 -2.35
N SER A 143 -1.48 -10.97 -2.42
CA SER A 143 -0.38 -10.08 -1.95
C SER A 143 -0.86 -8.65 -1.66
N VAL A 144 -0.17 -7.90 -0.80
CA VAL A 144 -0.50 -6.48 -0.50
C VAL A 144 -0.24 -5.53 -1.69
N LEU A 145 0.58 -5.96 -2.65
CA LEU A 145 0.94 -5.17 -3.84
C LEU A 145 -0.25 -4.94 -4.79
N SER A 146 -1.28 -5.79 -4.78
CA SER A 146 -2.50 -5.55 -5.58
C SER A 146 -3.41 -4.50 -4.95
N VAL A 147 -3.20 -4.16 -3.68
CA VAL A 147 -4.08 -3.26 -2.90
C VAL A 147 -3.39 -1.93 -2.56
N GLU A 148 -2.15 -1.73 -3.00
CA GLU A 148 -1.38 -0.51 -2.76
C GLU A 148 -2.11 0.75 -3.23
N SER A 149 -2.60 0.77 -4.47
CA SER A 149 -3.36 1.92 -5.01
C SER A 149 -4.65 2.18 -4.23
N HIS A 150 -5.31 1.13 -3.75
CA HIS A 150 -6.54 1.23 -2.98
C HIS A 150 -6.31 1.81 -1.58
N ILE A 151 -5.13 1.56 -0.97
CA ILE A 151 -4.77 2.15 0.32
C ILE A 151 -4.49 3.65 0.17
N ASP A 152 -3.84 4.05 -0.93
CA ASP A 152 -3.60 5.45 -1.25
C ASP A 152 -4.94 6.19 -1.50
N GLN A 153 -5.85 5.60 -2.28
CA GLN A 153 -7.22 6.11 -2.45
C GLN A 153 -7.98 6.18 -1.12
N TRP A 154 -7.91 5.13 -0.29
CA TRP A 154 -8.54 5.11 1.03
C TRP A 154 -8.08 6.26 1.93
N ARG A 155 -6.78 6.60 1.90
CA ARG A 155 -6.25 7.73 2.68
C ARG A 155 -6.89 9.05 2.28
N GLU A 156 -6.91 9.34 0.98
CA GLU A 156 -7.44 10.60 0.44
C GLU A 156 -8.95 10.69 0.66
N HIS A 157 -9.69 9.62 0.33
CA HIS A 157 -11.15 9.58 0.46
C HIS A 157 -11.60 9.64 1.94
N LEU A 158 -10.88 8.98 2.85
CA LEU A 158 -11.18 9.06 4.28
C LEU A 158 -10.92 10.48 4.81
N GLU A 159 -9.85 11.13 4.39
CA GLU A 159 -9.60 12.53 4.77
C GLU A 159 -10.72 13.44 4.29
N PHE A 160 -11.07 13.36 3.00
CA PHE A 160 -12.15 14.15 2.42
C PHE A 160 -13.48 13.92 3.15
N ALA A 161 -13.85 12.65 3.37
CA ALA A 161 -15.09 12.31 4.05
C ALA A 161 -15.17 12.93 5.46
N VAL A 162 -14.05 12.93 6.21
CA VAL A 162 -14.02 13.43 7.59
C VAL A 162 -13.91 14.96 7.64
N LYS A 163 -13.01 15.56 6.86
CA LYS A 163 -12.69 17.00 6.95
C LYS A 163 -13.60 17.89 6.13
N ASP A 164 -14.02 17.43 4.97
CA ASP A 164 -14.72 18.28 4.00
C ASP A 164 -16.22 17.99 3.99
N LEU A 165 -16.63 16.75 4.27
CA LEU A 165 -18.04 16.35 4.23
C LEU A 165 -18.69 16.30 5.62
N LEU A 166 -18.19 15.42 6.50
CA LEU A 166 -18.78 15.21 7.83
C LEU A 166 -18.59 16.42 8.74
N ASP A 167 -17.53 17.21 8.56
CA ASP A 167 -17.36 18.46 9.29
C ASP A 167 -18.45 19.49 8.95
N ILE A 168 -18.77 19.65 7.66
CA ILE A 168 -19.83 20.57 7.22
C ILE A 168 -21.17 20.10 7.77
N GLU A 169 -21.48 18.81 7.71
CA GLU A 169 -22.71 18.27 8.28
C GLU A 169 -22.79 18.44 9.79
N HIS A 170 -21.69 18.24 10.51
CA HIS A 170 -21.65 18.48 11.95
C HIS A 170 -21.92 19.96 12.27
N ARG A 171 -21.32 20.89 11.52
CA ARG A 171 -21.60 22.33 11.68
C ARG A 171 -23.05 22.66 11.35
N LEU A 172 -23.58 22.13 10.25
CA LEU A 172 -24.96 22.34 9.82
C LEU A 172 -25.97 21.82 10.84
N CYS A 173 -25.76 20.62 11.39
CA CYS A 173 -26.59 20.06 12.45
C CYS A 173 -26.62 20.99 13.68
N ASN A 174 -25.44 21.48 14.10
CA ASN A 174 -25.34 22.38 15.24
C ASN A 174 -26.04 23.72 14.99
N GLU A 175 -25.90 24.29 13.79
CA GLU A 175 -26.57 25.54 13.44
C GLU A 175 -28.08 25.38 13.36
N ILE A 176 -28.59 24.31 12.73
CA ILE A 176 -30.03 24.11 12.54
C ILE A 176 -30.75 23.83 13.87
N PHE A 177 -30.17 23.00 14.74
CA PHE A 177 -30.81 22.60 15.99
C PHE A 177 -30.51 23.53 17.19
N GLN A 178 -29.68 24.56 17.01
CA GLN A 178 -29.19 25.48 18.06
C GLN A 178 -30.28 26.11 18.94
N LYS A 179 -31.45 26.40 18.35
CA LYS A 179 -32.57 27.12 19.00
C LYS A 179 -33.66 26.20 19.56
N SER A 180 -33.66 24.92 19.18
CA SER A 180 -34.70 23.97 19.55
C SER A 180 -34.59 23.54 21.04
N ALA A 181 -35.73 23.28 21.69
CA ALA A 181 -35.81 23.08 23.16
C ALA A 181 -35.11 21.81 23.71
N SER A 182 -34.63 20.91 22.86
CA SER A 182 -33.91 19.66 23.20
C SER A 182 -32.42 19.78 22.81
N LYS A 183 -31.75 20.78 23.38
CA LYS A 183 -30.50 21.39 22.89
C LYS A 183 -29.29 20.48 22.64
N ASP A 184 -29.11 19.38 23.37
CA ASP A 184 -27.85 18.62 23.28
C ASP A 184 -27.98 17.20 22.76
N SER A 185 -29.10 16.50 23.01
CA SER A 185 -29.22 15.08 22.58
C SER A 185 -29.68 14.94 21.13
N SER A 186 -30.60 15.79 20.67
CA SER A 186 -31.21 15.62 19.34
C SER A 186 -30.22 15.91 18.20
N CYS A 187 -29.41 16.96 18.32
CA CYS A 187 -28.38 17.33 17.35
C CYS A 187 -27.32 16.23 17.20
N THR A 188 -26.79 15.72 18.32
CA THR A 188 -25.79 14.66 18.31
C THR A 188 -26.33 13.36 17.71
N ASP A 189 -27.61 13.07 17.95
CA ASP A 189 -28.26 11.87 17.44
C ASP A 189 -28.57 11.96 15.94
N CYS A 190 -28.90 13.16 15.44
CA CYS A 190 -29.05 13.42 14.00
C CYS A 190 -27.72 13.23 13.28
N PHE A 191 -26.66 13.89 13.75
CA PHE A 191 -25.34 13.78 13.15
C PHE A 191 -24.82 12.34 13.18
N ALA A 192 -24.96 11.64 14.31
CA ALA A 192 -24.53 10.24 14.43
C ALA A 192 -25.21 9.36 13.36
N LYS A 193 -26.52 9.52 13.15
CA LYS A 193 -27.27 8.76 12.13
C LYS A 193 -26.83 9.12 10.71
N ILE A 194 -26.61 10.41 10.43
CA ILE A 194 -26.10 10.86 9.12
C ILE A 194 -24.71 10.26 8.86
N ALA A 195 -23.81 10.30 9.84
CA ALA A 195 -22.48 9.72 9.70
C ALA A 195 -22.50 8.19 9.54
N VAL A 196 -23.41 7.48 10.21
CA VAL A 196 -23.59 6.03 9.98
C VAL A 196 -24.05 5.77 8.54
N GLN A 197 -25.04 6.54 8.07
CA GLN A 197 -25.63 6.40 6.74
C GLN A 197 -24.73 6.94 5.60
N SER A 198 -23.71 7.75 5.92
CA SER A 198 -22.74 8.22 4.95
C SER A 198 -21.80 7.13 4.45
N GLY A 199 -21.76 5.96 5.10
CA GLY A 199 -20.86 4.87 4.72
C GLY A 199 -19.48 4.93 5.39
N ILE A 200 -19.31 5.69 6.49
CA ILE A 200 -18.05 5.72 7.27
C ILE A 200 -17.61 4.30 7.71
N HIS A 201 -18.57 3.41 7.95
CA HIS A 201 -18.34 2.02 8.29
C HIS A 201 -17.59 1.25 7.18
N SER A 202 -17.82 1.58 5.91
CA SER A 202 -17.14 0.94 4.78
C SER A 202 -15.65 1.25 4.79
N PHE A 203 -15.26 2.49 5.10
CA PHE A 203 -13.85 2.86 5.29
C PHE A 203 -13.18 2.09 6.44
N ILE A 204 -13.88 1.98 7.59
CA ILE A 204 -13.35 1.25 8.74
C ILE A 204 -13.27 -0.25 8.45
N LYS A 205 -14.26 -0.82 7.76
CA LYS A 205 -14.28 -2.21 7.32
C LYS A 205 -13.13 -2.51 6.36
N PHE A 206 -12.90 -1.67 5.35
CA PHE A 206 -11.75 -1.78 4.45
C PHE A 206 -10.44 -1.84 5.25
N GLY A 207 -10.22 -0.89 6.15
CA GLY A 207 -9.01 -0.86 6.96
C GLY A 207 -8.83 -2.12 7.81
N ASN A 208 -9.93 -2.63 8.39
CA ASN A 208 -9.92 -3.89 9.13
C ASN A 208 -9.56 -5.09 8.23
N THR A 209 -10.04 -5.13 6.99
CA THR A 209 -9.70 -6.18 6.04
C THR A 209 -8.21 -6.18 5.71
N ILE A 210 -7.61 -5.00 5.47
CA ILE A 210 -6.16 -4.87 5.25
C ILE A 210 -5.36 -5.42 6.44
N THR A 211 -5.76 -5.08 7.68
CA THR A 211 -5.05 -5.57 8.88
C THR A 211 -5.08 -7.11 9.01
N ARG A 212 -6.10 -7.78 8.49
CA ARG A 212 -6.25 -9.25 8.52
C ARG A 212 -5.49 -10.01 7.43
N GLY A 213 -5.03 -9.34 6.37
CA GLY A 213 -4.28 -9.98 5.27
C GLY A 213 -2.95 -10.62 5.71
N LYS A 214 -2.27 -11.32 4.78
CA LYS A 214 -0.96 -11.96 5.01
C LYS A 214 0.06 -10.97 5.60
N LYS A 215 0.91 -11.44 6.51
CA LYS A 215 1.94 -10.63 7.19
C LYS A 215 3.20 -10.55 6.33
N GLU A 216 3.13 -9.75 5.27
CA GLU A 216 4.24 -9.51 4.34
C GLU A 216 5.04 -8.28 4.76
N ALA A 217 6.34 -8.24 4.48
CA ALA A 217 7.19 -7.07 4.79
C ALA A 217 6.65 -5.76 4.17
N VAL A 218 6.14 -5.82 2.93
CA VAL A 218 5.56 -4.65 2.23
C VAL A 218 4.31 -4.11 2.94
N LYS A 219 3.57 -4.99 3.64
CA LYS A 219 2.40 -4.60 4.42
C LYS A 219 2.75 -3.66 5.57
N LEU A 220 3.96 -3.75 6.14
CA LEU A 220 4.39 -2.84 7.20
C LEU A 220 4.30 -1.38 6.73
N LEU A 221 4.90 -1.06 5.57
CA LEU A 221 4.89 0.29 5.01
C LEU A 221 3.46 0.80 4.83
N LYS A 222 2.57 -0.06 4.33
CA LYS A 222 1.15 0.27 4.14
C LYS A 222 0.36 0.43 5.45
N LEU A 223 0.71 -0.30 6.50
CA LEU A 223 0.14 -0.07 7.82
C LEU A 223 0.63 1.25 8.44
N LEU A 224 1.90 1.62 8.22
CA LEU A 224 2.44 2.92 8.64
C LEU A 224 1.72 4.07 7.92
N ASP A 225 1.52 3.92 6.60
CA ASP A 225 0.72 4.81 5.76
C ASP A 225 -0.70 5.02 6.30
N MET A 226 -1.40 3.93 6.63
CA MET A 226 -2.73 3.98 7.24
C MET A 226 -2.71 4.65 8.63
N PHE A 227 -1.70 4.34 9.44
CA PHE A 227 -1.55 4.96 10.76
C PHE A 227 -1.32 6.47 10.66
N ALA A 228 -0.48 6.92 9.71
CA ALA A 228 -0.23 8.33 9.47
C ALA A 228 -1.53 9.08 9.09
N ALA A 229 -2.36 8.48 8.23
CA ALA A 229 -3.68 9.00 7.87
C ALA A 229 -4.61 9.14 9.08
N LEU A 230 -4.75 8.07 9.87
CA LEU A 230 -5.59 8.04 11.08
C LEU A 230 -5.10 9.03 12.14
N LYS A 231 -3.77 9.17 12.28
CA LYS A 231 -3.16 10.15 13.19
C LYS A 231 -3.50 11.58 12.78
N ARG A 232 -3.40 11.90 11.48
CA ARG A 232 -3.73 13.23 10.96
C ARG A 232 -5.19 13.61 11.21
N LEU A 233 -6.10 12.63 11.17
CA LEU A 233 -7.54 12.82 11.40
C LEU A 233 -7.95 12.75 12.87
N ARG A 234 -7.02 12.51 13.80
CA ARG A 234 -7.34 12.24 15.22
C ARG A 234 -8.15 13.37 15.88
N SER A 235 -7.76 14.62 15.68
CA SER A 235 -8.48 15.78 16.24
C SER A 235 -9.88 15.92 15.68
N ASP A 236 -10.03 15.67 14.37
CA ASP A 236 -11.32 15.74 13.69
C ASP A 236 -12.24 14.63 14.16
N PHE A 237 -11.75 13.39 14.25
CA PHE A 237 -12.52 12.28 14.81
C PHE A 237 -12.96 12.56 16.26
N ASN A 238 -12.05 13.05 17.11
CA ASN A 238 -12.37 13.34 18.50
C ASN A 238 -13.40 14.48 18.62
N ARG A 239 -13.40 15.45 17.71
CA ARG A 239 -14.35 16.57 17.71
C ARG A 239 -15.71 16.17 17.16
N LEU A 240 -15.75 15.50 16.01
CA LEU A 240 -16.98 15.14 15.31
C LEU A 240 -17.75 14.04 16.03
N PHE A 241 -17.04 13.04 16.54
CA PHE A 241 -17.66 11.85 17.12
C PHE A 241 -17.67 11.84 18.63
N SER A 242 -17.48 12.96 19.35
CA SER A 242 -17.40 12.96 20.83
C SER A 242 -18.69 12.54 21.55
N GLY A 243 -19.85 12.60 20.87
CA GLY A 243 -21.16 12.26 21.42
C GLY A 243 -21.33 10.78 21.77
N ARG A 244 -22.16 10.48 22.79
CA ARG A 244 -22.47 9.11 23.23
C ARG A 244 -23.08 8.25 22.11
N THR A 245 -23.86 8.86 21.21
CA THR A 245 -24.49 8.17 20.08
C THR A 245 -23.52 7.82 18.95
N CYS A 246 -22.32 8.39 18.93
CA CYS A 246 -21.24 7.99 18.03
C CYS A 246 -20.34 6.88 18.62
N GLY A 247 -20.75 6.26 19.75
CA GLY A 247 -19.93 5.28 20.48
C GLY A 247 -19.50 4.07 19.64
N GLU A 248 -20.34 3.61 18.71
CA GLU A 248 -19.99 2.53 17.79
C GLU A 248 -18.83 2.93 16.86
N ILE A 249 -18.93 4.07 16.17
CA ILE A 249 -17.88 4.60 15.28
C ILE A 249 -16.58 4.82 16.06
N GLN A 250 -16.64 5.41 17.26
CA GLN A 250 -15.48 5.58 18.13
C GLN A 250 -14.82 4.22 18.46
N SER A 251 -15.62 3.24 18.83
CA SER A 251 -15.12 1.91 19.23
C SER A 251 -14.45 1.19 18.07
N GLN A 252 -15.06 1.22 16.88
CA GLN A 252 -14.51 0.57 15.68
C GLN A 252 -13.26 1.30 15.17
N THR A 253 -13.22 2.63 15.24
CA THR A 253 -12.03 3.42 14.87
C THR A 253 -10.86 3.11 15.81
N ARG A 254 -11.12 3.06 17.13
CA ARG A 254 -10.10 2.67 18.12
C ARG A 254 -9.59 1.25 17.89
N ASP A 255 -10.49 0.32 17.59
CA ASP A 255 -10.14 -1.07 17.28
C ASP A 255 -9.30 -1.16 16.00
N LEU A 256 -9.64 -0.40 14.95
CA LEU A 256 -8.83 -0.29 13.73
C LEU A 256 -7.42 0.23 14.05
N ILE A 257 -7.30 1.35 14.78
CA ILE A 257 -6.00 1.90 15.19
C ILE A 257 -5.19 0.84 15.96
N LYS A 258 -5.82 0.12 16.88
CA LYS A 258 -5.18 -0.96 17.64
C LYS A 258 -4.66 -2.07 16.74
N LYS A 259 -5.46 -2.52 15.78
CA LYS A 259 -5.07 -3.56 14.82
C LYS A 259 -3.95 -3.10 13.88
N VAL A 260 -3.97 -1.85 13.42
CA VAL A 260 -2.91 -1.27 12.58
C VAL A 260 -1.58 -1.22 13.36
N VAL A 261 -1.60 -0.70 14.59
CA VAL A 261 -0.41 -0.61 15.45
C VAL A 261 0.16 -1.99 15.77
N ASN A 262 -0.70 -2.93 16.21
CA ASN A 262 -0.29 -4.29 16.53
C ASN A 262 0.26 -5.01 15.29
N GLY A 263 -0.41 -4.90 14.14
CA GLY A 263 0.02 -5.54 12.91
C GLY A 263 1.36 -5.01 12.40
N ALA A 264 1.58 -3.70 12.51
CA ALA A 264 2.86 -3.08 12.13
C ALA A 264 4.00 -3.56 13.05
N CYS A 265 3.79 -3.54 14.37
CA CYS A 265 4.79 -4.03 15.31
C CYS A 265 5.08 -5.52 15.11
N GLU A 266 4.05 -6.35 14.93
CA GLU A 266 4.22 -7.78 14.73
C GLU A 266 5.06 -8.08 13.48
N ILE A 267 4.78 -7.42 12.35
CA ILE A 267 5.57 -7.61 11.13
C ILE A 267 7.02 -7.17 11.38
N PHE A 268 7.23 -5.97 11.94
CA PHE A 268 8.56 -5.41 12.19
C PHE A 268 9.44 -6.35 13.02
N TRP A 269 8.94 -6.85 14.16
CA TRP A 269 9.71 -7.74 15.04
C TRP A 269 9.95 -9.14 14.46
N GLN A 270 9.17 -9.55 13.45
CA GLN A 270 9.34 -10.83 12.77
C GLN A 270 10.30 -10.73 11.57
N LEU A 271 10.63 -9.54 11.07
CA LEU A 271 11.43 -9.37 9.86
C LEU A 271 12.77 -10.10 9.92
N SER A 272 13.54 -9.97 11.01
CA SER A 272 14.85 -10.62 11.10
C SER A 272 14.73 -12.15 10.99
N LEU A 273 13.69 -12.71 11.62
CA LEU A 273 13.42 -14.15 11.60
C LEU A 273 12.96 -14.60 10.21
N GLN A 274 12.12 -13.81 9.53
CA GLN A 274 11.71 -14.10 8.15
C GLN A 274 12.90 -14.11 7.20
N VAL A 275 13.84 -13.17 7.35
CA VAL A 275 15.09 -13.15 6.57
C VAL A 275 15.94 -14.37 6.91
N GLU A 276 16.05 -14.76 8.18
CA GLU A 276 16.79 -15.96 8.58
C GLU A 276 16.23 -17.24 7.95
N LEU A 277 14.90 -17.40 7.92
CA LEU A 277 14.25 -18.59 7.35
C LEU A 277 14.58 -18.79 5.86
N GLN A 278 14.85 -17.71 5.13
CA GLN A 278 15.27 -17.78 3.72
C GLN A 278 16.65 -18.43 3.53
N ARG A 279 17.46 -18.61 4.58
CA ARG A 279 18.76 -19.30 4.52
C ARG A 279 18.65 -20.72 3.94
N THR A 280 17.49 -21.36 4.10
CA THR A 280 17.21 -22.71 3.57
C THR A 280 17.04 -22.77 2.06
N THR A 281 16.86 -21.61 1.40
CA THR A 281 16.75 -21.53 -0.06
C THR A 281 18.12 -21.78 -0.72
N SER A 282 18.10 -22.32 -1.94
CA SER A 282 19.34 -22.52 -2.70
C SER A 282 19.87 -21.19 -3.23
N PRO A 283 21.19 -20.93 -3.14
CA PRO A 283 21.74 -19.71 -3.70
C PRO A 283 21.80 -19.76 -5.23
N PRO A 284 21.95 -18.60 -5.90
CA PRO A 284 22.00 -18.55 -7.36
C PRO A 284 23.14 -19.39 -7.94
N ALA A 285 22.83 -20.32 -8.84
CA ALA A 285 23.84 -21.22 -9.43
C ALA A 285 24.92 -20.48 -10.26
N ASN A 286 24.66 -19.24 -10.66
CA ASN A 286 25.57 -18.37 -11.40
C ASN A 286 26.41 -17.42 -10.50
N GLY A 287 26.26 -17.49 -9.17
CA GLY A 287 26.98 -16.61 -8.24
C GLY A 287 26.49 -15.15 -8.22
N SER A 288 25.31 -14.88 -8.78
CA SER A 288 24.72 -13.53 -8.75
C SER A 288 24.27 -13.15 -7.33
N VAL A 289 24.07 -11.85 -7.09
CA VAL A 289 23.48 -11.35 -5.84
C VAL A 289 22.06 -11.94 -5.67
N PRO A 290 21.74 -12.61 -4.53
CA PRO A 290 20.41 -13.13 -4.29
C PRO A 290 19.36 -12.02 -4.23
N ARG A 291 18.16 -12.28 -4.75
CA ARG A 291 17.05 -11.30 -4.75
C ARG A 291 16.69 -10.81 -3.35
N LEU A 292 16.85 -11.68 -2.34
CA LEU A 292 16.63 -11.33 -0.94
C LEU A 292 17.54 -10.19 -0.47
N VAL A 293 18.83 -10.23 -0.84
CA VAL A 293 19.81 -9.22 -0.44
C VAL A 293 19.40 -7.86 -0.99
N ASN A 294 19.01 -7.82 -2.27
CA ASN A 294 18.52 -6.60 -2.90
C ASN A 294 17.26 -6.08 -2.22
N PHE A 295 16.28 -6.97 -2.00
CA PHE A 295 15.01 -6.62 -1.35
C PHE A 295 15.24 -6.03 0.03
N VAL A 296 15.99 -6.72 0.89
CA VAL A 296 16.19 -6.32 2.29
C VAL A 296 16.97 -5.01 2.37
N THR A 297 18.01 -4.85 1.56
CA THR A 297 18.81 -3.60 1.55
C THR A 297 17.94 -2.41 1.16
N GLU A 298 17.17 -2.52 0.07
CA GLU A 298 16.28 -1.46 -0.40
C GLU A 298 15.16 -1.17 0.60
N TYR A 299 14.51 -2.22 1.09
CA TYR A 299 13.42 -2.13 2.06
C TYR A 299 13.87 -1.46 3.37
N CYS A 300 15.04 -1.84 3.89
CA CYS A 300 15.58 -1.22 5.10
C CYS A 300 15.96 0.25 4.87
N ASN A 301 16.49 0.60 3.70
CA ASN A 301 16.72 2.01 3.33
C ASN A 301 15.40 2.79 3.33
N GLN A 302 14.36 2.27 2.67
CA GLN A 302 13.04 2.88 2.61
C GLN A 302 12.41 3.05 4.01
N LEU A 303 12.53 2.02 4.87
CA LEU A 303 11.98 2.07 6.22
C LEU A 303 12.69 3.11 7.12
N LEU A 304 13.97 3.39 6.84
CA LEU A 304 14.77 4.39 7.56
C LEU A 304 14.55 5.83 7.04
N GLU A 305 13.84 6.04 5.93
CA GLU A 305 13.43 7.37 5.49
C GLU A 305 12.66 8.12 6.60
N ASP A 306 12.82 9.44 6.71
CA ASP A 306 12.35 10.18 7.90
C ASP A 306 10.86 10.04 8.14
N GLU A 307 10.06 9.97 7.08
CA GLU A 307 8.61 9.85 7.15
C GLU A 307 8.17 8.50 7.73
N TYR A 308 8.70 7.40 7.16
CA TYR A 308 8.40 6.04 7.62
C TYR A 308 9.00 5.75 8.99
N TRP A 309 10.26 6.15 9.23
CA TRP A 309 10.94 5.92 10.48
C TRP A 309 10.27 6.65 11.65
N SER A 310 9.93 7.92 11.48
CA SER A 310 9.20 8.70 12.50
C SER A 310 7.85 8.08 12.83
N THR A 311 7.15 7.58 11.81
CA THR A 311 5.86 6.92 11.99
C THR A 311 6.01 5.58 12.71
N LEU A 312 7.00 4.77 12.35
CA LEU A 312 7.30 3.49 13.00
C LEU A 312 7.67 3.69 14.48
N VAL A 313 8.53 4.66 14.79
CA VAL A 313 8.93 4.97 16.17
C VAL A 313 7.70 5.29 17.02
N GLN A 314 6.77 6.11 16.52
CA GLN A 314 5.54 6.43 17.24
C GLN A 314 4.62 5.22 17.40
N VAL A 315 4.50 4.38 16.36
CA VAL A 315 3.72 3.14 16.42
C VAL A 315 4.25 2.22 17.51
N VAL A 316 5.57 2.05 17.59
CA VAL A 316 6.23 1.23 18.61
C VAL A 316 6.09 1.86 20.00
N GLU A 317 6.27 3.17 20.14
CA GLU A 317 6.04 3.91 21.41
C GLU A 317 4.61 3.69 21.93
N ILE A 318 3.61 3.75 21.05
CA ILE A 318 2.19 3.50 21.40
C ILE A 318 2.00 2.04 21.83
N HIS A 319 2.54 1.09 21.08
CA HIS A 319 2.43 -0.34 21.37
C HIS A 319 3.09 -0.69 22.71
N GLN A 320 4.30 -0.20 22.97
CA GLN A 320 5.00 -0.37 24.24
C GLN A 320 4.24 0.30 25.39
N GLY A 321 3.65 1.47 25.17
CA GLY A 321 2.78 2.14 26.13
C GLY A 321 1.54 1.31 26.51
N TRP A 322 0.98 0.54 25.58
CA TRP A 322 -0.11 -0.40 25.87
C TRP A 322 0.33 -1.63 26.67
N ASN A 323 1.60 -2.04 26.52
CA ASN A 323 2.17 -3.21 27.18
C ASN A 323 2.97 -2.86 28.45
N HIS A 324 3.02 -1.57 28.84
CA HIS A 324 3.81 -1.06 29.97
C HIS A 324 5.32 -1.33 29.86
N GLU A 325 5.86 -1.29 28.65
CA GLU A 325 7.29 -1.46 28.38
C GLU A 325 7.99 -0.09 28.28
N SER A 326 9.27 -0.01 28.69
CA SER A 326 10.06 1.21 28.51
C SER A 326 10.38 1.41 27.04
N SER A 327 10.06 2.58 26.49
CA SER A 327 10.41 2.90 25.12
C SER A 327 11.89 3.25 24.99
N ASP A 328 12.60 2.47 24.19
CA ASP A 328 13.98 2.73 23.83
C ASP A 328 14.13 2.67 22.32
N LYS A 329 14.43 3.84 21.72
CA LYS A 329 14.65 3.98 20.28
C LYS A 329 15.83 3.15 19.80
N GLU A 330 16.79 2.88 20.68
CA GLU A 330 17.94 2.04 20.38
C GLU A 330 17.52 0.60 20.08
N LEU A 331 16.41 0.11 20.67
CA LEU A 331 15.88 -1.23 20.35
C LEU A 331 15.43 -1.34 18.89
N LEU A 332 14.81 -0.31 18.33
CA LEU A 332 14.41 -0.34 16.91
C LEU A 332 15.64 -0.33 16.00
N LEU A 333 16.62 0.51 16.30
CA LEU A 333 17.88 0.59 15.54
C LEU A 333 18.65 -0.73 15.62
N ASN A 334 18.67 -1.39 16.78
CA ASN A 334 19.27 -2.70 16.96
C ASN A 334 18.56 -3.79 16.16
N GLU A 335 17.23 -3.78 16.08
CA GLU A 335 16.50 -4.73 15.23
C GLU A 335 16.80 -4.50 13.75
N MET A 336 16.91 -3.24 13.31
CA MET A 336 17.35 -2.90 11.94
C MET A 336 18.76 -3.42 11.64
N ARG A 337 19.72 -3.23 12.55
CA ARG A 337 21.07 -3.80 12.43
C ARG A 337 21.02 -5.33 12.31
N LYS A 338 20.24 -5.97 13.17
CA LYS A 338 20.08 -7.42 13.21
C LYS A 338 19.54 -7.99 11.89
N ILE A 339 18.58 -7.31 11.24
CA ILE A 339 18.08 -7.73 9.91
C ILE A 339 19.24 -7.81 8.89
N ILE A 340 20.13 -6.82 8.86
CA ILE A 340 21.29 -6.80 7.97
C ILE A 340 22.33 -7.86 8.35
N MET A 341 22.62 -8.01 9.65
CA MET A 341 23.54 -9.05 10.12
C MET A 341 23.05 -10.46 9.76
N VAL A 342 21.72 -10.69 9.78
CA VAL A 342 21.15 -11.97 9.34
C VAL A 342 21.37 -12.20 7.84
N ILE A 343 21.31 -11.14 7.00
CA ILE A 343 21.69 -11.25 5.59
C ILE A 343 23.16 -11.68 5.44
N GLU A 344 24.07 -11.09 6.21
CA GLU A 344 25.50 -11.46 6.19
C GLU A 344 25.70 -12.95 6.54
N LEU A 345 25.04 -13.42 7.61
CA LEU A 345 25.06 -14.84 7.99
C LEU A 345 24.47 -15.75 6.90
N ASN A 346 23.43 -15.31 6.21
CA ASN A 346 22.85 -16.07 5.11
C ASN A 346 23.82 -16.16 3.92
N LEU A 347 24.52 -15.07 3.59
CA LEU A 347 25.54 -15.05 2.55
C LEU A 347 26.67 -16.05 2.84
N GLU A 348 27.18 -16.08 4.07
CA GLU A 348 28.18 -17.05 4.49
C GLU A 348 27.68 -18.50 4.41
N SER A 349 26.44 -18.74 4.84
CA SER A 349 25.82 -20.07 4.76
C SER A 349 25.66 -20.52 3.32
N TRP A 350 25.19 -19.64 2.43
CA TRP A 350 25.02 -19.93 1.01
C TRP A 350 26.35 -20.17 0.32
N ALA A 351 27.38 -19.38 0.62
CA ALA A 351 28.72 -19.56 0.09
C ALA A 351 29.27 -20.97 0.35
N LYS A 352 28.98 -21.57 1.52
CA LYS A 352 29.39 -22.94 1.89
C LYS A 352 28.65 -24.05 1.15
N THR A 353 27.55 -23.74 0.47
CA THR A 353 26.76 -24.74 -0.29
C THR A 353 27.27 -24.98 -1.70
N TYR A 354 28.11 -24.10 -2.23
CA TYR A 354 28.71 -24.28 -3.55
C TYR A 354 29.75 -25.41 -3.50
N THR A 355 29.75 -26.26 -4.53
CA THR A 355 30.74 -27.33 -4.69
C THR A 355 32.06 -26.83 -5.25
N ASP A 356 32.05 -25.70 -5.96
CA ASP A 356 33.24 -25.06 -6.52
C ASP A 356 33.60 -23.86 -5.63
N ASP A 357 34.74 -23.96 -4.93
CA ASP A 357 35.23 -22.90 -4.04
C ASP A 357 35.46 -21.58 -4.79
N THR A 358 35.87 -21.65 -6.07
CA THR A 358 36.09 -20.43 -6.87
C THR A 358 34.79 -19.70 -7.21
N LEU A 359 33.68 -20.44 -7.34
CA LEU A 359 32.34 -19.85 -7.45
C LEU A 359 31.89 -19.25 -6.11
N SER A 360 32.22 -19.89 -5.00
CA SER A 360 31.95 -19.37 -3.65
C SER A 360 32.66 -18.02 -3.43
N TYR A 361 33.93 -17.90 -3.80
CA TYR A 361 34.68 -16.65 -3.72
C TYR A 361 34.08 -15.57 -4.64
N LEU A 362 33.72 -15.91 -5.87
CA LEU A 362 33.07 -14.96 -6.78
C LEU A 362 31.73 -14.47 -6.22
N PHE A 363 30.93 -15.37 -5.65
CA PHE A 363 29.67 -15.03 -5.00
C PHE A 363 29.87 -14.06 -3.84
N LEU A 364 30.81 -14.34 -2.93
CA LEU A 364 31.09 -13.46 -1.80
C LEU A 364 31.64 -12.09 -2.24
N MET A 365 32.57 -12.05 -3.19
CA MET A 365 33.07 -10.82 -3.80
C MET A 365 31.91 -9.96 -4.36
N ASN A 366 31.00 -10.57 -5.12
CA ASN A 366 29.86 -9.90 -5.73
C ASN A 366 28.89 -9.32 -4.68
N ASN A 367 28.60 -10.07 -3.62
CA ASN A 367 27.68 -9.63 -2.56
C ASN A 367 28.30 -8.58 -1.63
N HIS A 368 29.59 -8.70 -1.27
CA HIS A 368 30.27 -7.67 -0.49
C HIS A 368 30.39 -6.34 -1.25
N TRP A 369 30.68 -6.40 -2.56
CA TRP A 369 30.62 -5.21 -3.41
C TRP A 369 29.22 -4.60 -3.44
N TYR A 370 28.18 -5.43 -3.57
CA TYR A 370 26.79 -4.97 -3.54
C TYR A 370 26.47 -4.23 -2.24
N LEU A 371 26.71 -4.87 -1.08
CA LEU A 371 26.41 -4.27 0.22
C LEU A 371 27.18 -2.97 0.42
N CYS A 372 28.48 -2.93 0.10
CA CYS A 372 29.28 -1.70 0.18
C CYS A 372 28.69 -0.59 -0.71
N LYS A 373 28.40 -0.89 -1.98
CA LYS A 373 27.94 0.10 -2.96
C LYS A 373 26.55 0.67 -2.65
N TYR A 374 25.60 -0.17 -2.26
CA TYR A 374 24.19 0.23 -2.08
C TYR A 374 23.83 0.68 -0.65
N THR A 375 24.78 0.59 0.30
CA THR A 375 24.63 1.19 1.63
C THR A 375 25.43 2.47 1.79
N LYS A 376 26.47 2.69 0.98
CA LYS A 376 27.30 3.90 1.06
C LYS A 376 26.49 5.15 0.74
N GLY A 377 26.43 6.07 1.70
CA GLY A 377 25.69 7.32 1.59
C GLY A 377 24.18 7.20 1.82
N THR A 378 23.70 6.04 2.31
CA THR A 378 22.31 5.86 2.72
C THR A 378 22.19 5.86 4.24
N LYS A 379 20.97 6.04 4.76
CA LYS A 379 20.69 5.96 6.20
C LYS A 379 21.01 4.58 6.80
N LEU A 380 20.86 3.51 6.00
CA LEU A 380 21.27 2.18 6.42
C LEU A 380 22.79 2.10 6.61
N GLY A 381 23.57 2.71 5.71
CA GLY A 381 25.03 2.81 5.87
C GLY A 381 25.45 3.66 7.06
N GLU A 382 24.76 4.78 7.31
CA GLU A 382 24.97 5.60 8.51
C GLU A 382 24.65 4.82 9.79
N LEU A 383 23.56 4.05 9.78
CA LEU A 383 23.20 3.16 10.87
C LEU A 383 24.33 2.15 11.11
N MET A 384 24.70 1.35 10.11
CA MET A 384 25.71 0.29 10.24
C MET A 384 27.10 0.82 10.58
N GLY A 385 27.44 2.02 10.11
CA GLY A 385 28.67 2.73 10.42
C GLY A 385 29.79 2.50 9.40
N HIS A 386 30.73 3.45 9.35
CA HIS A 386 31.81 3.46 8.37
C HIS A 386 32.74 2.25 8.44
N GLU A 387 32.97 1.70 9.64
CA GLU A 387 33.82 0.52 9.82
C GLU A 387 33.22 -0.73 9.16
N TRP A 388 31.89 -0.89 9.25
CA TRP A 388 31.18 -1.99 8.60
C TRP A 388 31.26 -1.91 7.08
N ILE A 389 31.03 -0.72 6.51
CA ILE A 389 31.15 -0.49 5.05
C ILE A 389 32.58 -0.79 4.57
N ARG A 390 33.59 -0.31 5.32
CA ARG A 390 35.00 -0.57 5.03
C ARG A 390 35.32 -2.07 5.12
N GLY A 391 34.79 -2.77 6.11
CA GLY A 391 34.95 -4.22 6.24
C GLY A 391 34.43 -4.99 5.02
N HIS A 392 33.31 -4.55 4.42
CA HIS A 392 32.84 -5.13 3.16
C HIS A 392 33.73 -4.81 1.96
N GLU A 393 34.32 -3.62 1.89
CA GLU A 393 35.31 -3.28 0.87
C GLU A 393 36.56 -4.16 1.00
N GLU A 394 37.10 -4.31 2.22
CA GLU A 394 38.25 -5.19 2.51
C GLU A 394 37.95 -6.66 2.18
N ASN A 395 36.75 -7.15 2.54
CA ASN A 395 36.32 -8.51 2.21
C ASN A 395 36.16 -8.71 0.69
N MET A 396 35.66 -7.71 -0.04
CA MET A 396 35.58 -7.77 -1.50
C MET A 396 36.96 -7.98 -2.13
N GLU A 397 37.96 -7.21 -1.70
CA GLU A 397 39.34 -7.33 -2.22
C GLU A 397 40.01 -8.64 -1.82
N TYR A 398 39.70 -9.15 -0.62
CA TYR A 398 40.15 -10.45 -0.15
C TYR A 398 39.62 -11.59 -1.04
N TYR A 399 38.30 -11.63 -1.30
CA TYR A 399 37.71 -12.66 -2.16
C TYR A 399 38.07 -12.47 -3.64
N GLU A 400 38.30 -11.24 -4.10
CA GLU A 400 38.89 -10.96 -5.42
C GLU A 400 40.25 -11.63 -5.57
N THR A 401 41.11 -11.50 -4.56
CA THR A 401 42.45 -12.11 -4.55
C THR A 401 42.37 -13.64 -4.56
N LEU A 402 41.54 -14.24 -3.70
CA LEU A 402 41.33 -15.69 -3.64
C LEU A 402 40.75 -16.24 -4.95
N TYR A 403 39.77 -15.55 -5.51
CA TYR A 403 39.18 -15.92 -6.79
C TYR A 403 40.26 -15.97 -7.88
N LEU A 404 41.07 -14.91 -8.00
CA LEU A 404 42.12 -14.82 -9.00
C LEU A 404 43.20 -15.87 -8.80
N SER A 405 43.69 -16.07 -7.56
CA SER A 405 44.77 -17.02 -7.28
C SER A 405 44.34 -18.47 -7.54
N GLU A 406 43.12 -18.85 -7.13
CA GLU A 406 42.68 -20.23 -7.19
C GLU A 406 42.14 -20.64 -8.57
N SER A 407 41.77 -19.67 -9.41
CA SER A 407 41.31 -19.90 -10.78
C SER A 407 42.37 -19.55 -11.85
N TRP A 408 42.46 -18.29 -12.25
CA TRP A 408 43.30 -17.83 -13.36
C TRP A 408 44.79 -17.78 -13.02
N GLY A 409 45.14 -17.65 -11.74
CA GLY A 409 46.51 -17.50 -11.24
C GLY A 409 47.40 -18.72 -11.48
N LYS A 410 46.82 -19.90 -11.69
CA LYS A 410 47.55 -21.16 -11.98
C LYS A 410 47.92 -21.31 -13.46
N LEU A 411 47.31 -20.53 -14.35
CA LEU A 411 47.56 -20.64 -15.80
C LEU A 411 48.98 -20.21 -16.21
N PRO A 412 49.55 -19.10 -15.68
CA PRO A 412 50.93 -18.72 -16.00
C PRO A 412 51.96 -19.79 -15.65
N ASP A 413 51.76 -20.56 -14.57
CA ASP A 413 52.70 -21.61 -14.14
C ASP A 413 52.83 -22.74 -15.18
N LEU A 414 51.79 -23.00 -15.96
CA LEU A 414 51.81 -23.97 -17.07
C LEU A 414 52.77 -23.53 -18.19
N LEU A 415 53.09 -22.23 -18.26
CA LEU A 415 54.00 -21.62 -19.23
C LEU A 415 55.40 -21.40 -18.65
N SER A 416 55.79 -22.14 -17.60
CA SER A 416 57.12 -22.09 -17.01
C SER A 416 58.23 -22.35 -18.04
N GLU A 417 59.44 -21.82 -17.79
CA GLU A 417 60.63 -22.06 -18.60
C GLU A 417 61.46 -23.27 -18.12
N GLU A 418 61.11 -23.83 -16.97
CA GLU A 418 61.85 -24.92 -16.33
C GLU A 418 61.86 -26.17 -17.21
N GLY A 419 63.02 -26.79 -17.43
CA GLY A 419 63.15 -28.01 -18.24
C GLY A 419 63.08 -27.83 -19.77
N LEU A 420 63.03 -26.59 -20.29
CA LEU A 420 63.03 -26.34 -21.75
C LEU A 420 64.42 -26.43 -22.40
N VAL A 421 65.48 -26.33 -21.59
CA VAL A 421 66.87 -26.29 -22.05
C VAL A 421 67.45 -27.70 -22.00
N LEU A 422 67.71 -28.27 -23.18
CA LEU A 422 68.21 -29.65 -23.32
C LEU A 422 69.65 -29.83 -22.79
N PHE A 423 70.46 -28.76 -22.71
CA PHE A 423 71.85 -28.81 -22.25
C PHE A 423 72.28 -27.51 -21.54
N PRO A 424 73.06 -27.56 -20.44
CA PRO A 424 73.64 -26.36 -19.82
C PRO A 424 74.55 -25.64 -20.83
N GLY A 425 74.09 -24.51 -21.37
CA GLY A 425 74.82 -23.69 -22.35
C GLY A 425 74.41 -23.83 -23.83
N GLY A 426 73.36 -24.61 -24.17
CA GLY A 426 72.94 -24.83 -25.56
C GLY A 426 71.63 -24.13 -25.97
N ARG A 427 71.63 -23.47 -27.13
CA ARG A 427 70.45 -22.86 -27.80
C ARG A 427 69.43 -23.88 -28.37
N ALA A 428 69.38 -25.11 -27.85
CA ALA A 428 68.49 -26.16 -28.33
C ALA A 428 67.28 -26.26 -27.39
N ILE A 429 66.12 -25.82 -27.88
CA ILE A 429 64.84 -25.82 -27.18
C ILE A 429 64.11 -27.14 -27.49
N ASP A 430 63.60 -27.82 -26.47
CA ASP A 430 62.71 -28.97 -26.68
C ASP A 430 61.33 -28.49 -27.19
N ARG A 431 61.16 -28.55 -28.51
CA ARG A 431 59.93 -28.12 -29.20
C ARG A 431 58.71 -28.97 -28.84
N GLN A 432 58.90 -30.24 -28.44
CA GLN A 432 57.78 -31.09 -28.02
C GLN A 432 57.25 -30.68 -26.66
N VAL A 433 58.15 -30.33 -25.73
CA VAL A 433 57.77 -29.80 -24.41
C VAL A 433 57.04 -28.46 -24.55
N VAL A 434 57.49 -27.57 -25.44
CA VAL A 434 56.80 -26.30 -25.73
C VAL A 434 55.38 -26.55 -26.27
N LYS A 435 55.22 -27.44 -27.27
CA LYS A 435 53.90 -27.78 -27.84
C LYS A 435 52.98 -28.40 -26.78
N LYS A 436 53.52 -29.24 -25.90
CA LYS A 436 52.78 -29.84 -24.78
C LYS A 436 52.27 -28.78 -23.80
N ARG A 437 53.12 -27.82 -23.40
CA ARG A 437 52.73 -26.70 -22.51
C ARG A 437 51.65 -25.80 -23.11
N PHE A 438 51.75 -25.48 -24.41
CA PHE A 438 50.69 -24.73 -25.09
C PHE A 438 49.35 -25.47 -25.06
N LYS A 439 49.38 -26.79 -25.27
CA LYS A 439 48.18 -27.62 -25.23
C LYS A 439 47.58 -27.65 -23.82
N GLU A 440 48.40 -27.91 -22.79
CA GLU A 440 47.98 -27.92 -21.38
C GLU A 440 47.38 -26.56 -20.95
N PHE A 441 48.03 -25.45 -21.32
CA PHE A 441 47.49 -24.10 -21.09
C PHE A 441 46.14 -23.89 -21.77
N THR A 442 46.02 -24.29 -23.04
CA THR A 442 44.79 -24.09 -23.82
C THR A 442 43.64 -24.91 -23.26
N GLU A 443 43.90 -26.16 -22.86
CA GLU A 443 42.90 -27.05 -22.23
C GLU A 443 42.46 -26.50 -20.87
N ALA A 444 43.40 -26.04 -20.04
CA ALA A 444 43.10 -25.42 -18.75
C ALA A 444 42.32 -24.10 -18.91
N PHE A 445 42.71 -23.25 -19.87
CA PHE A 445 41.98 -22.01 -20.20
C PHE A 445 40.57 -22.32 -20.66
N ASP A 446 40.38 -23.29 -21.56
CA ASP A 446 39.07 -23.67 -22.07
C ASP A 446 38.14 -24.21 -20.96
N ASP A 447 38.68 -25.00 -20.03
CA ASP A 447 37.92 -25.49 -18.87
C ASP A 447 37.44 -24.35 -17.97
N ILE A 448 38.36 -23.46 -17.58
CA ILE A 448 38.04 -22.28 -16.76
C ILE A 448 37.03 -21.39 -17.49
N TYR A 449 37.27 -21.08 -18.77
CA TYR A 449 36.37 -20.26 -19.58
C TYR A 449 34.98 -20.87 -19.68
N LYS A 450 34.89 -22.18 -19.94
CA LYS A 450 33.61 -22.90 -20.01
C LYS A 450 32.85 -22.82 -18.70
N ARG A 451 33.51 -23.01 -17.55
CA ARG A 451 32.87 -22.86 -16.23
C ARG A 451 32.42 -21.42 -15.99
N HIS A 452 33.32 -20.47 -16.13
CA HIS A 452 33.12 -19.07 -15.76
C HIS A 452 32.18 -18.32 -16.72
N SER A 453 32.01 -18.78 -17.96
CA SER A 453 31.03 -18.22 -18.91
C SER A 453 29.57 -18.36 -18.45
N ASN A 454 29.30 -19.19 -17.44
CA ASN A 454 27.98 -19.35 -16.85
C ASN A 454 27.74 -18.48 -15.63
N TRP A 455 28.77 -17.80 -15.13
CA TRP A 455 28.71 -16.99 -13.92
C TRP A 455 28.37 -15.54 -14.25
N GLU A 456 27.88 -14.79 -13.27
CA GLU A 456 27.37 -13.44 -13.49
C GLU A 456 27.84 -12.45 -12.42
N LEU A 457 28.37 -11.31 -12.89
CA LEU A 457 28.65 -10.14 -12.05
C LEU A 457 27.71 -9.02 -12.48
N CYS A 458 26.70 -8.71 -11.67
CA CYS A 458 25.64 -7.78 -12.05
C CYS A 458 26.16 -6.33 -12.18
N ASP A 459 27.09 -5.93 -11.30
CA ASP A 459 27.67 -4.59 -11.34
C ASP A 459 28.69 -4.43 -12.46
N LYS A 460 28.51 -3.38 -13.28
CA LYS A 460 29.38 -3.10 -14.43
C LYS A 460 30.81 -2.73 -14.02
N GLY A 461 30.98 -2.01 -12.91
CA GLY A 461 32.28 -1.58 -12.41
C GLY A 461 33.11 -2.76 -11.91
N LEU A 462 32.51 -3.60 -11.05
CA LEU A 462 33.12 -4.83 -10.57
C LEU A 462 33.44 -5.77 -11.73
N ARG A 463 32.51 -5.96 -12.67
CA ARG A 463 32.71 -6.80 -13.85
C ARG A 463 33.92 -6.33 -14.67
N TRP A 464 34.03 -5.02 -14.91
CA TRP A 464 35.17 -4.46 -15.62
C TRP A 464 36.47 -4.68 -14.84
N ARG A 465 36.50 -4.41 -13.52
CA ARG A 465 37.67 -4.61 -12.66
C ARG A 465 38.18 -6.05 -12.71
N VAL A 466 37.30 -7.03 -12.50
CA VAL A 466 37.64 -8.46 -12.52
C VAL A 466 38.17 -8.88 -13.90
N ARG A 467 37.52 -8.44 -14.99
CA ARG A 467 38.01 -8.72 -16.36
C ARG A 467 39.41 -8.17 -16.60
N GLN A 468 39.70 -6.93 -16.15
CA GLN A 468 41.03 -6.34 -16.29
C GLN A 468 42.09 -7.12 -15.51
N LEU A 469 41.78 -7.56 -14.29
CA LEU A 469 42.70 -8.36 -13.50
C LEU A 469 43.00 -9.72 -14.18
N VAL A 470 41.96 -10.40 -14.68
CA VAL A 470 42.15 -11.65 -15.42
C VAL A 470 42.99 -11.43 -16.69
N LEU A 471 42.75 -10.35 -17.44
CA LEU A 471 43.55 -9.99 -18.61
C LEU A 471 45.02 -9.79 -18.25
N GLN A 472 45.30 -9.08 -17.15
CA GLN A 472 46.66 -8.80 -16.68
C GLN A 472 47.40 -10.07 -16.23
N VAL A 473 46.69 -11.03 -15.65
CA VAL A 473 47.28 -12.31 -15.20
C VAL A 473 47.60 -13.21 -16.40
N VAL A 474 46.70 -13.31 -17.38
CA VAL A 474 46.75 -14.35 -18.42
C VAL A 474 47.48 -13.88 -19.68
N VAL A 475 47.16 -12.68 -20.18
CA VAL A 475 47.58 -12.24 -21.52
C VAL A 475 49.08 -11.97 -21.62
N PRO A 476 49.74 -11.28 -20.67
CA PRO A 476 51.18 -11.01 -20.75
C PRO A 476 52.03 -12.29 -20.76
N SER A 477 51.74 -13.23 -19.86
CA SER A 477 52.44 -14.52 -19.75
C SER A 477 52.30 -15.34 -21.02
N TYR A 478 51.08 -15.42 -21.57
CA TYR A 478 50.82 -16.10 -22.84
C TYR A 478 51.52 -15.41 -24.02
N SER A 479 51.44 -14.09 -24.12
CA SER A 479 52.02 -13.31 -25.21
C SER A 479 53.53 -13.39 -25.24
N SER A 480 54.17 -13.32 -24.07
CA SER A 480 55.62 -13.46 -23.92
C SER A 480 56.08 -14.85 -24.35
N TYR A 481 55.40 -15.89 -23.87
CA TYR A 481 55.70 -17.27 -24.24
C TYR A 481 55.48 -17.53 -25.74
N LEU A 482 54.40 -16.99 -26.31
CA LEU A 482 54.11 -17.05 -27.74
C LEU A 482 55.22 -16.35 -28.54
N ALA A 483 55.57 -15.09 -28.24
CA ALA A 483 56.60 -14.36 -28.97
C ALA A 483 57.99 -15.04 -28.91
N LYS A 484 58.34 -15.65 -27.77
CA LYS A 484 59.64 -16.28 -27.54
C LYS A 484 59.81 -17.60 -28.31
N TYR A 485 58.76 -18.42 -28.40
CA TYR A 485 58.86 -19.77 -28.97
C TYR A 485 58.23 -19.93 -30.36
N MET A 486 57.37 -18.98 -30.79
CA MET A 486 56.72 -19.01 -32.10
C MET A 486 57.66 -19.12 -33.30
N PRO A 487 58.72 -18.30 -33.41
CA PRO A 487 59.62 -18.38 -34.57
C PRO A 487 60.29 -19.75 -34.74
N SER A 488 60.45 -20.50 -33.63
CA SER A 488 61.03 -21.85 -33.63
C SER A 488 60.05 -22.95 -34.05
N ILE A 489 58.74 -22.69 -33.94
CA ILE A 489 57.66 -23.61 -34.28
C ILE A 489 57.19 -23.39 -35.72
N GLU A 490 57.05 -22.13 -36.16
CA GLU A 490 56.62 -21.78 -37.53
C GLU A 490 57.57 -22.29 -38.62
N PHE A 491 58.88 -22.36 -38.34
CA PHE A 491 59.88 -22.95 -39.24
C PHE A 491 59.58 -24.43 -39.58
N GLU A 492 58.87 -25.15 -38.72
CA GLU A 492 58.49 -26.55 -38.91
C GLU A 492 57.09 -26.70 -39.56
N VAL A 493 56.19 -25.73 -39.35
CA VAL A 493 54.83 -25.72 -39.91
C VAL A 493 54.86 -25.52 -41.43
N ALA A 494 55.78 -24.70 -41.94
CA ALA A 494 56.04 -24.60 -43.38
C ALA A 494 56.41 -25.94 -44.04
N SER A 495 56.89 -26.90 -43.24
CA SER A 495 57.26 -28.26 -43.69
C SER A 495 56.25 -29.37 -43.34
N THR A 496 55.28 -29.15 -42.44
CA THR A 496 54.35 -30.22 -41.97
C THR A 496 52.86 -29.86 -41.96
N GLY A 497 52.46 -28.64 -42.30
CA GLY A 497 51.06 -28.29 -42.61
C GLY A 497 50.05 -28.30 -41.45
N ASN A 498 50.46 -28.55 -40.20
CA ASN A 498 49.56 -28.57 -39.04
C ASN A 498 49.61 -27.24 -38.26
N GLN A 499 48.47 -26.54 -38.22
CA GLN A 499 48.30 -25.33 -37.41
C GLN A 499 47.99 -25.73 -35.95
N HIS A 500 48.99 -25.63 -35.08
CA HIS A 500 48.93 -26.15 -33.71
C HIS A 500 48.47 -25.13 -32.65
N ILE A 501 48.22 -23.87 -33.02
CA ILE A 501 47.86 -22.80 -32.08
C ILE A 501 46.40 -22.43 -32.25
N LYS A 502 45.64 -22.62 -31.18
CA LYS A 502 44.18 -22.43 -31.16
C LYS A 502 43.77 -20.96 -31.02
N TYR A 503 44.55 -20.16 -30.29
CA TYR A 503 44.21 -18.78 -29.95
C TYR A 503 45.38 -17.83 -30.18
N THR A 504 45.08 -16.61 -30.63
CA THR A 504 46.04 -15.50 -30.54
C THR A 504 45.88 -14.79 -29.19
N ALA A 505 46.87 -13.99 -28.78
CA ALA A 505 46.76 -13.17 -27.58
C ALA A 505 45.54 -12.22 -27.62
N GLU A 506 45.23 -11.68 -28.80
CA GLU A 506 44.04 -10.84 -29.01
C GLU A 506 42.74 -11.65 -28.88
N THR A 507 42.70 -12.87 -29.42
CA THR A 507 41.52 -13.76 -29.29
C THR A 507 41.25 -14.11 -27.82
N LEU A 508 42.29 -14.45 -27.04
CA LEU A 508 42.14 -14.71 -25.60
C LEU A 508 41.62 -13.47 -24.86
N GLY A 509 42.17 -12.29 -25.17
CA GLY A 509 41.73 -11.03 -24.58
C GLY A 509 40.25 -10.74 -24.88
N ASN A 510 39.80 -11.00 -26.11
CA ASN A 510 38.41 -10.83 -26.51
C ASN A 510 37.47 -11.83 -25.82
N MET A 511 37.90 -13.08 -25.65
CA MET A 511 37.14 -14.09 -24.90
C MET A 511 36.97 -13.68 -23.43
N ILE A 512 38.05 -13.30 -22.75
CA ILE A 512 38.00 -12.85 -21.34
C ILE A 512 37.09 -11.62 -21.20
N SER A 513 37.14 -10.70 -22.16
CA SER A 513 36.29 -9.50 -22.19
C SER A 513 34.79 -9.81 -22.27
N GLY A 514 34.40 -11.01 -22.73
CA GLY A 514 33.01 -11.48 -22.79
C GLY A 514 32.51 -12.22 -21.54
N LEU A 515 33.35 -12.48 -20.53
CA LEU A 515 32.99 -13.26 -19.33
C LEU A 515 32.10 -12.48 -18.36
N PHE A 516 31.24 -13.17 -17.60
CA PHE A 516 30.39 -12.57 -16.55
C PHE A 516 29.28 -11.63 -17.03
N GLU A 517 28.89 -11.70 -18.30
CA GLU A 517 27.72 -10.94 -18.77
C GLU A 517 26.40 -11.51 -18.19
N PRO A 518 25.43 -10.64 -17.87
CA PRO A 518 24.10 -11.08 -17.49
C PRO A 518 23.43 -11.80 -18.66
N LYS A 519 22.93 -13.02 -18.43
CA LYS A 519 22.18 -13.74 -19.46
C LYS A 519 20.74 -13.21 -19.49
N VAL A 520 20.35 -12.58 -20.60
CA VAL A 520 18.95 -12.16 -20.84
C VAL A 520 18.10 -13.42 -21.06
N GLY A 521 17.44 -13.90 -20.00
CA GLY A 521 16.56 -15.06 -20.06
C GLY A 521 15.23 -14.74 -20.78
N LYS A 522 14.83 -15.61 -21.71
CA LYS A 522 13.47 -15.67 -22.30
C LYS A 522 12.47 -16.28 -21.30
N TYR A 523 12.24 -15.64 -20.16
CA TYR A 523 11.03 -15.83 -19.36
C TYR A 523 10.72 -14.47 -18.71
N GLY A 524 9.53 -13.95 -18.98
CA GLY A 524 9.16 -12.56 -18.72
C GLY A 524 9.35 -12.15 -17.27
N SER A 525 10.35 -11.31 -17.04
CA SER A 525 10.35 -10.20 -16.07
C SER A 525 11.73 -9.55 -16.14
N THR A 526 11.74 -8.23 -16.29
CA THR A 526 12.83 -7.37 -16.68
C THR A 526 14.03 -7.43 -15.71
N THR A 527 15.06 -8.22 -16.02
CA THR A 527 16.40 -8.09 -15.41
C THR A 527 17.11 -6.87 -15.99
N LYS A 528 16.77 -5.68 -15.49
CA LYS A 528 17.60 -4.49 -15.59
C LYS A 528 18.10 -4.13 -14.20
N CYS A 529 19.30 -4.57 -13.86
CA CYS A 529 20.01 -4.19 -12.64
C CYS A 529 20.57 -2.74 -12.70
N THR A 530 19.91 -1.82 -13.43
CA THR A 530 20.39 -0.43 -13.59
C THR A 530 19.32 0.65 -13.61
N GLU A 531 18.02 0.34 -13.49
CA GLU A 531 16.98 1.39 -13.43
C GLU A 531 15.80 0.91 -12.58
N TRP A 532 15.96 0.86 -11.26
CA TRP A 532 14.86 0.72 -10.31
C TRP A 532 14.84 1.93 -9.37
N SER A 533 14.72 3.12 -9.94
CA SER A 533 14.17 4.27 -9.22
C SER A 533 12.65 4.21 -9.36
N GLY A 534 11.96 3.77 -8.30
CA GLY A 534 10.62 4.28 -8.02
C GLY A 534 9.43 3.33 -7.99
N LYS A 535 9.56 1.99 -8.05
CA LYS A 535 8.41 1.11 -7.73
C LYS A 535 8.84 -0.32 -7.39
N LEU A 536 8.44 -0.77 -6.21
CA LEU A 536 8.79 -2.05 -5.60
C LEU A 536 8.06 -3.23 -6.29
N ASN A 537 8.41 -3.56 -7.53
CA ASN A 537 7.87 -4.74 -8.22
C ASN A 537 8.56 -6.03 -7.72
N ASN A 538 8.18 -6.46 -6.51
CA ASN A 538 8.76 -7.59 -5.76
C ASN A 538 7.73 -8.69 -5.43
N SER A 539 6.78 -8.98 -6.33
CA SER A 539 5.70 -9.96 -6.09
C SER A 539 6.17 -11.34 -5.63
N ILE A 540 7.36 -11.78 -6.04
CA ILE A 540 7.87 -13.10 -5.66
C ILE A 540 8.54 -13.07 -4.27
N VAL A 541 9.34 -12.05 -3.96
CA VAL A 541 10.11 -12.02 -2.69
C VAL A 541 9.25 -11.56 -1.52
N ALA A 542 8.30 -10.64 -1.75
CA ALA A 542 7.34 -10.22 -0.74
C ALA A 542 6.45 -11.37 -0.24
N ASN A 543 6.07 -12.30 -1.14
CA ASN A 543 5.30 -13.50 -0.79
C ASN A 543 6.12 -14.50 0.05
N HIS A 544 7.44 -14.56 -0.13
CA HIS A 544 8.32 -15.46 0.62
C HIS A 544 8.70 -14.93 2.02
N LEU A 545 8.67 -13.62 2.24
CA LEU A 545 8.75 -12.99 3.57
C LEU A 545 7.35 -12.84 4.19
N SER A 546 6.53 -13.90 4.09
CA SER A 546 5.21 -13.98 4.70
C SER A 546 5.20 -15.03 5.82
N SER A 547 4.58 -14.68 6.95
CA SER A 547 4.58 -15.52 8.16
C SER A 547 3.72 -16.80 8.07
N THR A 548 3.28 -17.22 6.88
CA THR A 548 2.40 -18.39 6.77
C THR A 548 3.27 -19.64 6.78
N PRO A 549 3.20 -20.52 7.79
CA PRO A 549 3.85 -21.81 7.69
C PRO A 549 3.23 -22.51 6.49
N ALA A 550 4.06 -23.00 5.57
CA ALA A 550 3.61 -24.02 4.64
C ALA A 550 3.02 -25.14 5.49
N ALA A 551 1.70 -25.35 5.40
CA ALA A 551 1.05 -26.47 6.03
C ALA A 551 1.77 -27.74 5.56
N ALA A 552 2.27 -28.50 6.53
CA ALA A 552 2.67 -29.89 6.32
C ALA A 552 1.46 -30.75 5.95
#